data_AF-A0A2V8CC25-F1
#
_entry.id   AF-A0A2V8CC25-F1
#
_cell.length_a   1.000
_cell.length_b   1.000
_cell.length_c   1.000
_cell.angle_alpha   90.00
_cell.angle_beta   90.00
_cell.angle_gamma   90.00
#
_symmetry.space_group_name_H-M   'P 1'
#
loop_
_entity.id
_entity.type
_entity.pdbx_description
1 polymer ?
#
loop_
_entity_poly.entity_id
_entity_poly.type
_entity_poly.pdbx_seq_one_letter_code
_entity_poly.pdbx_strand_id
1 'polypeptide(L)'
;MRFAVFPAIRSVAVLAAIALPFTSQPQTGASRLVLASATDQRGRALVDVGADDFVVQEGAATREVLSVRIADYPIVVLLDAGAGVEDFSLMQKGAVHFIERL
;
A
#
# COMPACT_ATOMS: atom_id res chain seq x y z
N MET A 1 21.41 31.66 67.87
CA MET A 1 21.99 31.67 66.50
C MET A 1 22.18 30.23 66.05
N ARG A 2 21.36 29.74 65.11
CA ARG A 2 21.50 28.41 64.49
C ARG A 2 21.28 28.58 62.99
N PHE A 3 22.32 28.31 62.21
CA PHE A 3 22.22 28.06 60.78
C PHE A 3 21.89 26.58 60.59
N ALA A 4 20.87 26.28 59.78
CA ALA A 4 20.66 24.96 59.21
C ALA A 4 20.22 25.14 57.75
N VAL A 5 21.13 24.79 56.85
CA VAL A 5 20.94 24.57 55.41
C VAL A 5 20.26 23.21 55.24
N PHE A 6 19.40 23.01 54.25
CA PHE A 6 19.46 21.93 53.23
C PHE A 6 18.26 22.04 52.24
N PRO A 7 18.46 21.67 50.95
CA PRO A 7 17.88 22.35 49.81
C PRO A 7 16.64 21.70 49.20
N ALA A 8 16.03 22.47 48.32
CA ALA A 8 14.88 22.20 47.49
C ALA A 8 14.96 20.86 46.71
N ILE A 9 13.91 20.06 46.83
CA ILE A 9 13.65 18.93 45.92
C ILE A 9 12.72 19.46 44.82
N ARG A 10 13.29 19.71 43.64
CA ARG A 10 12.55 19.99 42.41
C ARG A 10 12.08 18.67 41.81
N SER A 11 10.80 18.36 41.94
CA SER A 11 10.17 17.22 41.26
C SER A 11 9.96 17.56 39.79
N VAL A 12 10.79 16.99 38.90
CA VAL A 12 10.54 16.97 37.45
C VAL A 12 9.77 15.69 37.15
N ALA A 13 8.49 15.82 36.83
CA ALA A 13 7.69 14.70 36.31
C ALA A 13 8.04 14.51 34.83
N VAL A 14 8.75 13.43 34.50
CA VAL A 14 8.99 13.00 33.13
C VAL A 14 7.70 12.36 32.60
N LEU A 15 6.99 13.07 31.73
CA LEU A 15 5.88 12.53 30.96
C LEU A 15 6.47 11.73 29.78
N ALA A 16 6.75 10.45 30.00
CA ALA A 16 7.12 9.54 28.91
C ALA A 16 5.85 9.20 28.11
N ALA A 17 5.54 10.02 27.11
CA ALA A 17 4.58 9.66 26.09
C ALA A 17 5.16 8.47 25.30
N ILE A 18 4.61 7.29 25.57
CA ILE A 18 4.93 6.06 24.82
C ILE A 18 4.42 6.29 23.40
N ALA A 19 5.32 6.65 22.49
CA ALA A 19 5.08 6.57 21.06
C ALA A 19 4.90 5.10 20.71
N LEU A 20 3.67 4.59 20.77
CA LEU A 20 3.35 3.29 20.22
C LEU A 20 3.53 3.41 18.69
N PRO A 21 4.48 2.68 18.08
CA PRO A 21 4.52 2.63 16.64
C PRO A 21 3.21 1.97 16.18
N PHE A 22 2.39 2.71 15.42
CA PHE A 22 1.30 2.11 14.66
C PHE A 22 1.94 1.22 13.59
N THR A 23 2.17 -0.05 13.92
CA THR A 23 2.55 -1.03 12.92
C THR A 23 1.31 -1.31 12.10
N SER A 24 1.25 -0.80 10.86
CA SER A 24 0.29 -1.24 9.86
C SER A 24 0.54 -2.71 9.56
N GLN A 25 0.00 -3.60 10.39
CA GLN A 25 0.07 -5.03 10.12
C GLN A 25 -0.69 -5.31 8.82
N PRO A 26 -0.09 -6.05 7.87
CA PRO A 26 -0.80 -6.49 6.67
C PRO A 26 -2.10 -7.17 7.12
N GLN A 27 -3.24 -6.61 6.70
CA GLN A 27 -4.54 -7.13 7.09
C GLN A 27 -4.78 -8.44 6.32
N THR A 28 -4.30 -9.55 6.88
CA THR A 28 -4.50 -10.89 6.34
C THR A 28 -6.01 -11.14 6.23
N GLY A 29 -6.50 -11.34 5.01
CA GLY A 29 -7.93 -11.54 4.71
C GLY A 29 -8.64 -10.35 4.06
N ALA A 30 -7.97 -9.21 3.85
CA ALA A 30 -8.53 -8.14 3.04
C ALA A 30 -8.55 -8.55 1.55
N SER A 31 -9.73 -8.44 0.92
CA SER A 31 -9.85 -8.53 -0.54
C SER A 31 -9.27 -7.28 -1.19
N ARG A 32 -8.59 -7.46 -2.32
CA ARG A 32 -8.03 -6.37 -3.11
C ARG A 32 -8.47 -6.51 -4.56
N LEU A 33 -8.60 -5.38 -5.22
CA LEU A 33 -8.87 -5.31 -6.64
C LEU A 33 -7.56 -5.01 -7.37
N VAL A 34 -7.25 -5.82 -8.38
CA VAL A 34 -6.12 -5.63 -9.27
C VAL A 34 -6.65 -5.44 -10.67
N LEU A 35 -6.15 -4.43 -11.37
CA LEU A 35 -6.41 -4.23 -12.80
C LEU A 35 -5.20 -4.73 -13.58
N ALA A 36 -5.45 -5.52 -14.62
CA ALA A 36 -4.42 -6.10 -15.48
C ALA A 36 -4.87 -6.05 -16.95
N SER A 37 -3.92 -5.89 -17.86
CA SER A 37 -4.12 -6.05 -19.29
C SER A 37 -3.48 -7.37 -19.73
N ALA A 38 -4.28 -8.25 -20.33
CA ALA A 38 -3.84 -9.56 -20.81
C ALA A 38 -3.83 -9.56 -22.35
N THR A 39 -2.64 -9.59 -22.95
CA THR A 39 -2.47 -9.52 -24.40
C THR A 39 -1.52 -10.60 -24.92
N ASP A 40 -1.73 -11.07 -26.15
CA ASP A 40 -0.77 -11.91 -26.88
C ASP A 40 0.51 -11.13 -27.25
N GLN A 41 1.48 -11.84 -27.85
CA GLN A 41 2.76 -11.24 -28.28
C GLN A 41 2.60 -10.16 -29.38
N ARG A 42 1.42 -10.07 -30.00
CA ARG A 42 1.07 -9.10 -31.04
C ARG A 42 0.23 -7.95 -30.48
N GLY A 43 0.01 -7.92 -29.16
CA GLY A 43 -0.78 -6.89 -28.47
C GLY A 43 -2.29 -7.09 -28.58
N ARG A 44 -2.78 -8.25 -29.03
CA ARG A 44 -4.22 -8.51 -29.11
C ARG A 44 -4.72 -9.01 -27.76
N ALA A 45 -5.89 -8.54 -27.33
CA ALA A 45 -6.51 -8.96 -26.08
C ALA A 45 -6.69 -10.50 -26.05
N LEU A 46 -6.29 -11.10 -24.93
CA LEU A 46 -6.63 -12.48 -24.61
C LEU A 46 -8.09 -12.52 -24.12
N VAL A 47 -8.86 -13.45 -24.65
CA VAL A 47 -10.26 -13.69 -24.29
C VAL A 47 -10.38 -14.99 -23.51
N ASP A 48 -11.51 -15.17 -22.81
CA ASP A 48 -11.80 -16.39 -22.04
C ASP A 48 -10.79 -16.68 -20.91
N VAL A 49 -10.25 -15.62 -20.31
CA VAL A 49 -9.34 -15.71 -19.16
C VAL A 49 -10.14 -15.80 -17.85
N GLY A 50 -9.76 -16.76 -17.00
CA GLY A 50 -10.37 -17.03 -15.70
C GLY A 50 -9.41 -16.82 -14.53
N ALA A 51 -9.86 -17.12 -13.31
CA ALA A 51 -9.05 -16.97 -12.10
C ALA A 51 -7.77 -17.84 -12.12
N ASP A 52 -7.85 -19.04 -12.70
CA ASP A 52 -6.74 -20.00 -12.75
C ASP A 52 -5.60 -19.57 -13.69
N ASP A 53 -5.85 -18.59 -14.56
CA ASP A 53 -4.84 -18.06 -15.49
C ASP A 53 -3.95 -16.98 -14.85
N PHE A 54 -4.24 -16.58 -13.61
CA PHE A 54 -3.51 -15.52 -12.91
C PHE A 54 -2.86 -16.03 -11.62
N VAL A 55 -1.62 -15.59 -11.41
CA VAL A 55 -0.92 -15.71 -10.13
C VAL A 55 -0.61 -14.30 -9.65
N VAL A 56 -1.18 -13.92 -8.50
CA VAL A 56 -0.94 -12.60 -7.90
C VAL A 56 0.05 -12.73 -6.74
N GLN A 57 1.11 -11.93 -6.78
CA GLN A 57 2.09 -11.83 -5.70
C GLN A 57 2.00 -10.47 -5.03
N GLU A 58 2.08 -10.47 -3.70
CA GLU A 58 2.18 -9.28 -2.88
C GLU A 58 3.40 -9.42 -1.97
N GLY A 59 4.46 -8.67 -2.27
CA GLY A 59 5.76 -8.91 -1.65
C GLY A 59 6.23 -10.33 -1.95
N ALA A 60 6.49 -11.11 -0.89
CA ALA A 60 6.92 -12.51 -1.02
C ALA A 60 5.75 -13.52 -0.97
N ALA A 61 4.50 -13.07 -0.82
CA ALA A 61 3.35 -13.94 -0.61
C ALA A 61 2.50 -14.07 -1.88
N THR A 62 2.16 -15.31 -2.26
CA THR A 62 1.12 -15.57 -3.26
C THR A 62 -0.26 -15.32 -2.67
N ARG A 63 -1.13 -14.64 -3.42
CA ARG A 63 -2.50 -14.32 -3.04
C ARG A 63 -3.46 -15.15 -3.88
N GLU A 64 -4.57 -15.55 -3.25
CA GLU A 64 -5.66 -16.25 -3.92
C GLU A 64 -6.44 -15.29 -4.84
N VAL A 65 -6.78 -15.74 -6.04
CA VAL A 65 -7.58 -14.98 -7.00
C VAL A 65 -9.03 -15.43 -6.86
N LEU A 66 -9.85 -14.59 -6.23
CA LEU A 66 -11.25 -14.94 -5.92
C LEU A 66 -12.17 -14.83 -7.15
N SER A 67 -11.87 -13.91 -8.06
CA SER A 67 -12.69 -13.69 -9.27
C SER A 67 -11.91 -12.89 -10.30
N VAL A 68 -12.19 -13.13 -11.57
CA VAL A 68 -11.70 -12.34 -12.71
C VAL A 68 -12.90 -11.90 -13.53
N ARG A 69 -12.88 -10.65 -13.99
CA ARG A 69 -13.89 -10.11 -14.90
C ARG A 69 -13.23 -9.15 -15.88
N ILE A 70 -13.73 -9.15 -17.10
CA ILE A 70 -13.37 -8.13 -18.09
C ILE A 70 -13.83 -6.77 -17.55
N ALA A 71 -12.95 -5.77 -17.64
CA ALA A 71 -13.30 -4.41 -17.25
C ALA A 71 -14.02 -3.69 -18.40
N ASP A 72 -15.34 -3.72 -18.37
CA ASP A 72 -16.25 -3.10 -19.36
C ASP A 72 -16.84 -1.76 -18.88
N TYR A 73 -16.11 -1.07 -18.00
CA TYR A 73 -16.52 0.17 -17.34
C TYR A 73 -15.39 1.20 -17.39
N PRO A 74 -15.70 2.52 -17.32
CA PRO A 74 -14.67 3.54 -17.30
C PRO A 74 -13.77 3.40 -16.07
N ILE A 75 -12.46 3.49 -16.28
CA ILE A 75 -11.45 3.41 -15.22
C ILE A 75 -10.85 4.81 -15.01
N VAL A 76 -10.78 5.24 -13.75
CA VAL A 76 -10.06 6.46 -13.34
C VAL A 76 -8.97 6.05 -12.37
N VAL A 77 -7.73 6.48 -12.64
CA VAL A 77 -6.57 6.20 -11.78
C VAL A 77 -6.26 7.44 -10.94
N LEU A 78 -6.40 7.32 -9.63
CA LEU A 78 -5.97 8.32 -8.65
C LEU A 78 -4.72 7.81 -7.95
N LEU A 79 -3.63 8.57 -8.04
CA LEU A 79 -2.39 8.28 -7.33
C LEU A 79 -2.24 9.25 -6.17
N ASP A 80 -2.09 8.74 -4.96
CA ASP A 80 -1.75 9.54 -3.79
C ASP A 80 -0.24 9.81 -3.77
N ALA A 81 0.13 11.09 -3.67
CA ALA A 81 1.51 11.55 -3.60
C ALA A 81 2.00 11.74 -2.15
N GLY A 82 1.27 11.20 -1.17
CA GLY A 82 1.61 11.21 0.25
C GLY A 82 2.89 10.46 0.64
N ALA A 83 2.93 9.88 1.84
CA ALA A 83 4.11 9.18 2.34
C ALA A 83 4.49 7.99 1.43
N GLY A 84 5.60 8.09 0.70
CA GLY A 84 6.01 7.14 -0.35
C GLY A 84 6.43 7.78 -1.68
N VAL A 85 6.90 9.03 -1.67
CA VAL A 85 7.26 9.82 -2.87
C VAL A 85 8.28 9.13 -3.78
N GLU A 86 9.10 8.24 -3.22
CA GLU A 86 10.22 7.59 -3.88
C GLU A 86 9.78 6.76 -5.10
N ASP A 87 8.64 6.08 -4.97
CA ASP A 87 8.08 5.23 -6.03
C ASP A 87 7.01 5.93 -6.88
N PHE A 88 6.57 7.14 -6.49
CA PHE A 88 5.46 7.84 -7.14
C PHE A 88 5.69 8.05 -8.64
N SER A 89 6.91 8.41 -9.04
CA SER A 89 7.25 8.61 -10.45
C SER A 89 7.17 7.31 -11.26
N LEU A 90 7.49 6.17 -10.64
CA LEU A 90 7.37 4.85 -11.28
C LEU A 90 5.90 4.45 -11.39
N MET A 91 5.12 4.66 -10.33
CA MET A 91 3.67 4.42 -10.33
C MET A 91 2.97 5.27 -11.40
N GLN A 92 3.34 6.54 -11.54
CA GLN A 92 2.80 7.42 -12.57
C GLN A 92 3.10 6.91 -13.98
N LYS A 93 4.36 6.53 -14.28
CA LYS A 93 4.73 5.96 -15.58
C LYS A 93 3.98 4.66 -15.87
N GLY A 94 3.87 3.79 -14.87
CA GLY A 94 3.11 2.55 -14.98
C GLY A 94 1.63 2.80 -15.27
N ALA A 95 1.01 3.77 -14.59
CA ALA A 95 -0.38 4.15 -14.82
C ALA A 95 -0.61 4.71 -16.24
N VAL A 96 0.30 5.56 -16.74
CA VAL A 96 0.23 6.07 -18.12
C VAL A 96 0.28 4.93 -19.13
N HIS A 97 1.28 4.04 -19.02
CA HIS A 97 1.39 2.90 -19.93
C HIS A 97 0.21 1.93 -19.84
N PHE A 98 -0.38 1.77 -18.65
CA PHE A 98 -1.58 0.97 -18.49
C PHE A 98 -2.77 1.59 -19.24
N ILE A 99 -2.99 2.90 -19.08
CA ILE A 99 -4.09 3.62 -19.74
C ILE A 99 -3.93 3.64 -21.27
N GLU A 100 -2.70 3.80 -21.78
CA GLU A 100 -2.42 3.78 -23.22
C GLU A 100 -2.69 2.42 -23.88
N ARG A 101 -2.82 1.35 -23.08
CA ARG A 101 -2.98 -0.03 -23.55
C ARG A 101 -4.35 -0.64 -23.23
N LEU A 102 -5.26 0.11 -22.61
CA LEU A 102 -6.69 -0.24 -22.51
C LEU A 102 -7.36 -0.06 -23.87
#